data_AF-A0A2S5QWE0-F1
#
_entry.id   AF-A0A2S5QWE0-F1
#
_cell.length_a   1.000
_cell.length_b   1.000
_cell.length_c   1.000
_cell.angle_alpha   90.00
_cell.angle_beta   90.00
_cell.angle_gamma   90.00
#
_symmetry.space_group_name_H-M   'P 1'
#
loop_
_entity.id
_entity.type
_entity.pdbx_description
1 polymer ?
#
loop_
_entity_poly.entity_id
_entity_poly.type
_entity_poly.pdbx_seq_one_letter_code
_entity_poly.pdbx_strand_id
1 'polypeptide(L)' 'TPEVALWSSHPRVFLDVAKTGHAACPYCGTKYKLKAGEQVKQH' A
#
# COMPACT_ATOMS: atom_id res chain seq x y z
N THR A 1 -4.87 28.09 -6.67
CA THR A 1 -5.23 26.69 -7.00
C THR A 1 -5.25 25.92 -5.70
N PRO A 2 -6.31 25.15 -5.38
CA PRO A 2 -6.35 24.43 -4.11
C PRO A 2 -5.17 23.45 -4.06
N GLU A 3 -4.33 23.63 -3.05
CA GLU A 3 -3.21 22.73 -2.76
C GLU A 3 -3.82 21.40 -2.30
N VAL A 4 -3.97 20.47 -3.24
CA VAL A 4 -4.32 19.09 -2.90
C VAL A 4 -3.14 18.51 -2.13
N ALA A 5 -3.36 18.29 -0.83
CA ALA A 5 -2.34 17.74 0.02
C ALA A 5 -1.93 16.34 -0.50
N LEU A 6 -0.63 16.07 -0.57
CA LEU A 6 -0.06 14.87 -1.19
C LEU A 6 -0.66 13.55 -0.65
N TRP A 7 -1.14 13.56 0.61
CA TRP A 7 -1.78 12.43 1.27
C TRP A 7 -3.19 12.10 0.74
N SER A 8 -3.82 13.00 -0.02
CA SER A 8 -5.14 12.84 -0.66
C SER A 8 -5.07 12.82 -2.19
N SER A 9 -3.88 12.77 -2.79
CA SER A 9 -3.70 12.83 -4.23
C SER A 9 -4.13 11.54 -4.96
N HIS A 10 -4.59 10.51 -4.24
CA HIS A 10 -5.20 9.31 -4.82
C HIS A 10 -6.26 8.70 -3.90
N PRO A 11 -7.21 7.91 -4.45
CA PRO A 11 -8.18 7.17 -3.66
C PRO A 11 -7.50 6.19 -2.67
N ARG A 12 -8.19 5.90 -1.57
CA ARG A 12 -7.79 4.82 -0.66
C ARG A 12 -7.97 3.48 -1.37
N VAL A 13 -6.92 2.66 -1.36
CA VAL A 13 -6.92 1.31 -1.94
C VAL A 13 -6.40 0.28 -0.95
N PHE A 14 -6.80 -0.97 -1.16
CA PHE A 14 -6.32 -2.12 -0.40
C PHE A 14 -5.27 -2.86 -1.23
N LEU A 15 -4.06 -3.00 -0.67
CA LEU A 15 -2.97 -3.75 -1.29
C LEU A 15 -2.86 -5.14 -0.66
N ASP A 16 -2.87 -6.17 -1.49
CA ASP A 16 -2.69 -7.56 -1.06
C ASP A 16 -1.19 -7.89 -0.92
N VAL A 17 -0.57 -7.39 0.15
CA VAL A 17 0.82 -7.70 0.49
C VAL A 17 1.01 -9.12 1.04
N ALA A 18 -0.09 -9.81 1.39
CA ALA A 18 -0.06 -11.12 2.01
C ALA A 18 0.35 -12.23 1.04
N LYS A 19 -0.09 -12.15 -0.22
CA LYS A 19 0.21 -13.19 -1.24
C LYS A 19 1.66 -13.17 -1.75
N THR A 20 2.23 -11.99 -1.93
CA THR A 20 3.53 -11.78 -2.59
C THR A 20 4.63 -11.30 -1.65
N GLY A 21 4.29 -10.95 -0.40
CA GLY A 21 5.19 -10.33 0.57
C GLY A 21 5.47 -8.84 0.31
N HIS A 22 5.07 -8.32 -0.86
CA HIS A 22 5.33 -6.95 -1.31
C HIS A 22 4.24 -6.47 -2.26
N ALA A 23 3.85 -5.20 -2.18
CA ALA A 23 2.91 -4.60 -3.12
C ALA A 23 3.27 -3.13 -3.38
N ALA A 24 2.90 -2.62 -4.55
CA ALA A 24 3.08 -1.21 -4.90
C ALA A 24 1.73 -0.53 -5.10
N CYS A 25 1.60 0.70 -4.61
CA CYS A 25 0.41 1.51 -4.88
C CYS A 25 0.34 1.82 -6.39
N PRO A 26 -0.80 1.56 -7.07
CA PRO A 26 -0.93 1.80 -8.51
C PRO A 26 -0.94 3.29 -8.88
N TYR A 27 -1.14 4.19 -7.90
CA TYR A 27 -1.23 5.63 -8.14
C TYR A 27 0.09 6.34 -7.84
N CYS A 28 0.62 6.20 -6.62
CA CYS A 28 1.82 6.92 -6.19
C CYS A 28 3.11 6.08 -6.29
N GLY A 29 3.02 4.79 -6.58
CA GLY A 29 4.18 3.91 -6.71
C GLY A 29 4.87 3.53 -5.39
N THR A 30 4.34 3.96 -4.24
CA THR A 30 4.86 3.58 -2.93
C THR A 30 4.89 2.07 -2.77
N LYS A 31 6.08 1.52 -2.46
CA LYS A 31 6.30 0.09 -2.28
C LYS A 31 6.17 -0.28 -0.80
N TYR A 32 5.23 -1.16 -0.51
CA TYR A 32 5.01 -1.74 0.80
C TYR A 32 5.60 -3.15 0.84
N LYS A 33 6.23 -3.49 1.95
CA LYS A 33 6.80 -4.81 2.21
C LYS A 33 6.31 -5.34 3.54
N LEU A 34 6.03 -6.64 3.60
CA LEU A 34 5.81 -7.30 4.87
C LEU A 34 7.11 -7.30 5.67
N LYS A 35 6.98 -7.11 6.97
CA LYS A 35 8.11 -7.17 7.89
C LYS A 35 8.62 -8.61 7.95
N ALA A 36 9.94 -8.77 7.98
CA ALA A 36 10.56 -10.09 8.08
C ALA A 36 10.08 -10.83 9.34
N GLY A 37 9.60 -12.06 9.17
CA GLY A 37 9.05 -12.89 10.24
C GLY A 37 7.56 -12.66 10.55
N GLU A 38 6.91 -11.67 9.93
CA GLU A 38 5.48 -11.44 10.08
C GLU A 38 4.69 -12.42 9.20
N GLN A 39 3.87 -13.28 9.81
CA GLN A 39 2.98 -14.19 9.08
C GLN A 39 1.56 -13.62 9.08
N VAL A 40 1.04 -13.31 7.90
CA VAL A 40 -0.35 -12.89 7.74
C VAL A 40 -1.25 -14.11 7.92
N LYS A 41 -1.97 -14.17 9.05
CA LYS A 41 -2.99 -15.19 9.28
C LYS A 41 -4.24 -14.79 8.48
N GLN A 42 -4.43 -15.42 7.32
CA GLN A 42 -5.68 -15.32 6.59
C GLN A 42 -6.72 -16.20 7.31
N HIS A 43 -7.82 -15.60 7.76
CA HIS A 43 -9.00 -16.33 8.28
C HIS A 43 -9.90 -16.73 7.11
#